data_AF-A0A2V6HBW5-F1
#
_entry.id   AF-A0A2V6HBW5-F1
#
_cell.length_a   1.000
_cell.length_b   1.000
_cell.length_c   1.000
_cell.angle_alpha   90.00
_cell.angle_beta   90.00
_cell.angle_gamma   90.00
#
_symmetry.space_group_name_H-M   'P 1'
#
loop_
_entity.id
_entity.type
_entity.pdbx_description
1 polymer ?
#
loop_
_entity_poly.entity_id
_entity_poly.type
_entity_poly.pdbx_seq_one_letter_code
_entity_poly.pdbx_strand_id
1 'polypeptide(L)' 'IENFPSNVLAEQRDLALLFKKLATLRIDAPLFKKIETLRWRGATPAFAAWADRMEAPRLLERCEKAAGAMTKK' A
#
# COMPACT_ATOMS: atom_id res chain seq x y z
N ILE A 1 14.50 3.95 21.81
CA ILE A 1 15.00 5.33 21.60
C ILE A 1 14.83 6.12 22.89
N GLU A 2 13.65 6.08 23.50
CA GLU A 2 13.33 6.78 24.75
C GLU A 2 14.23 6.38 25.92
N ASN A 3 14.51 5.08 26.04
CA ASN A 3 15.30 4.48 27.12
C ASN A 3 16.82 4.42 26.83
N PHE A 4 17.28 5.06 25.76
CA PHE A 4 18.71 5.09 25.48
C PHE A 4 19.44 6.02 26.46
N PRO A 5 20.66 5.66 26.90
CA PRO A 5 21.52 6.57 27.67
C PRO A 5 21.70 7.93 26.97
N SER A 6 21.87 9.00 27.75
CA SER A 6 21.88 10.38 27.25
C SER A 6 22.97 10.66 26.21
N ASN A 7 24.09 9.94 26.28
CA ASN A 7 25.22 10.07 25.36
C ASN A 7 25.00 9.42 23.98
N VAL A 8 24.01 8.53 23.81
CA VAL A 8 23.80 7.81 22.54
C VAL A 8 23.21 8.72 21.47
N LEU A 9 22.29 9.60 21.86
CA LEU A 9 21.61 10.51 20.93
C LEU A 9 22.03 11.97 21.15
N ALA A 10 22.46 12.34 22.36
CA ALA A 10 22.94 13.67 22.71
C ALA A 10 22.04 14.77 22.09
N GLU A 11 22.62 15.68 21.31
CA GLU A 11 21.95 16.80 20.64
C GLU A 11 20.92 16.36 19.57
N GLN A 12 21.00 15.12 19.10
CA GLN A 12 20.12 14.56 18.06
C GLN A 12 18.88 13.85 18.63
N ARG A 13 18.66 13.89 19.96
CA ARG A 13 17.55 13.18 20.61
C ARG A 13 16.19 13.57 20.03
N ASP A 14 15.96 14.86 19.80
CA ASP A 14 14.68 15.35 19.28
C ASP A 14 14.43 14.88 17.84
N LEU A 15 15.46 14.89 17.00
CA LEU A 15 15.39 14.35 15.65
C LEU A 15 15.17 12.83 15.65
N ALA A 16 15.79 12.08 16.57
CA ALA A 16 15.57 10.64 16.68
C ALA A 16 14.13 10.30 17.11
N LEU A 17 13.53 11.09 18.00
CA LEU A 17 12.12 10.93 18.38
C LEU A 17 11.18 11.30 17.22
N LEU A 18 11.48 12.35 16.46
CA LEU A 18 10.74 12.71 15.26
C LEU A 18 10.83 11.59 14.20
N PHE A 19 12.03 11.06 13.97
CA PHE A 19 12.22 9.95 13.05
C PHE A 19 11.41 8.73 13.47
N LYS A 20 11.43 8.35 14.76
CA LYS A 20 10.57 7.28 15.28
C LYS A 20 9.11 7.53 14.95
N LYS A 21 8.61 8.74 15.22
CA LYS A 21 7.21 9.10 14.94
C LYS A 21 6.85 8.95 13.46
N LEU A 22 7.72 9.40 12.56
CA LEU A 22 7.49 9.33 11.11
C LEU A 22 7.64 7.92 10.56
N ALA A 23 8.58 7.13 11.09
CA ALA A 23 8.83 5.75 10.69
C ALA A 23 7.84 4.75 11.32
N THR A 24 7.02 5.17 12.30
CA THR A 24 6.01 4.32 12.91
C THR A 24 4.75 4.32 12.05
N LEU A 25 4.37 3.15 11.54
CA LEU A 25 3.11 2.95 10.85
C LEU A 25 1.94 3.29 11.79
N ARG A 26 1.04 4.17 11.35
CA ARG A 26 -0.18 4.49 12.10
C ARG A 26 -1.26 3.43 11.84
N ILE A 27 -1.88 2.94 12.91
CA ILE A 27 -2.96 1.93 12.85
C ILE A 27 -4.35 2.51 13.16
N ASP A 28 -4.42 3.78 13.53
CA ASP A 28 -5.61 4.51 13.96
C ASP A 28 -6.18 5.42 12.84
N ALA A 29 -5.66 5.29 11.62
CA ALA A 29 -6.19 6.03 10.49
C ALA A 29 -7.66 5.63 10.24
N PRO A 30 -8.54 6.58 9.87
CA PRO A 30 -9.90 6.25 9.48
C PRO A 30 -9.87 5.42 8.19
N LEU A 31 -10.03 4.11 8.32
CA LEU A 31 -10.08 3.17 7.21
C LEU A 31 -11.53 2.95 6.73
N PHE A 32 -11.67 2.16 5.69
CA PHE A 32 -12.95 1.72 5.16
C PHE A 32 -13.80 1.03 6.24
N LYS A 33 -15.11 1.31 6.26
CA LYS A 33 -16.04 0.74 7.26
C LYS A 33 -16.21 -0.79 7.14
N LYS A 34 -15.98 -1.35 5.95
CA LYS A 34 -16.13 -2.79 5.66
C LYS A 34 -15.01 -3.22 4.72
N ILE A 35 -14.41 -4.38 4.96
CA ILE A 35 -13.30 -4.91 4.14
C ILE A 35 -13.76 -5.17 2.70
N GLU A 36 -15.04 -5.48 2.53
CA GLU A 36 -15.71 -5.82 1.27
C GLU A 36 -15.69 -4.66 0.27
N THR A 37 -15.52 -3.42 0.74
CA THR A 37 -15.34 -2.27 -0.16
C THR A 37 -14.00 -2.33 -0.90
N LEU A 38 -13.02 -3.04 -0.36
CA LEU A 38 -11.71 -3.26 -0.98
C LEU A 38 -11.68 -4.50 -1.88
N ARG A 39 -12.79 -5.25 -1.96
CA ARG A 39 -12.87 -6.43 -2.83
C ARG A 39 -12.64 -6.01 -4.28
N TRP A 40 -11.59 -6.54 -4.87
CA TRP A 40 -11.32 -6.37 -6.29
C TRP A 40 -12.39 -7.07 -7.14
N ARG A 41 -12.89 -6.40 -8.18
CA ARG A 41 -13.99 -6.87 -9.05
C ARG A 41 -13.56 -7.08 -10.51
N GLY A 42 -12.25 -7.06 -10.76
CA GLY A 42 -11.69 -7.03 -12.10
C GLY A 42 -11.19 -5.64 -12.50
N ALA A 43 -10.49 -5.58 -13.62
CA ALA A 43 -10.04 -4.32 -14.21
C ALA A 43 -11.23 -3.53 -14.78
N THR A 44 -11.15 -2.21 -14.74
CA THR A 44 -12.14 -1.35 -15.41
C THR A 44 -11.86 -1.33 -16.92
N PRO A 45 -12.84 -0.97 -17.78
CA PRO A 45 -12.62 -0.87 -19.23
C PRO A 45 -11.46 0.09 -19.61
N ALA A 46 -11.22 1.11 -18.79
CA ALA A 46 -10.12 2.06 -18.98
C ALA A 46 -8.72 1.43 -18.82
N PHE A 47 -8.61 0.26 -18.19
CA PHE A 47 -7.33 -0.39 -17.93
C PHE A 47 -6.60 -0.84 -19.20
N ALA A 48 -7.34 -1.24 -20.25
CA ALA A 48 -6.76 -1.65 -21.52
C ALA A 48 -5.89 -0.54 -22.13
N ALA A 49 -6.42 0.69 -22.20
CA ALA A 49 -5.69 1.84 -22.71
C ALA A 49 -4.42 2.16 -21.89
N TRP A 50 -4.44 1.91 -20.58
CA TRP A 50 -3.26 2.06 -19.73
C TRP A 50 -2.21 0.97 -19.99
N ALA A 51 -2.62 -0.28 -20.17
CA ALA A 51 -1.72 -1.37 -20.51
C ALA A 51 -1.01 -1.11 -21.85
N ASP A 52 -1.72 -0.57 -22.84
CA ASP A 52 -1.16 -0.17 -24.13
C ASP A 52 -0.17 0.99 -23.97
N ARG A 53 -0.54 2.04 -23.21
CA ARG A 53 0.34 3.19 -22.94
C ARG A 53 1.64 2.80 -22.24
N MET A 54 1.60 1.77 -21.39
CA MET A 54 2.78 1.24 -20.69
C MET A 54 3.56 0.21 -21.51
N GLU A 55 3.15 -0.05 -22.76
CA GLU A 55 3.73 -1.10 -23.62
C GLU A 55 3.72 -2.48 -22.94
N ALA A 56 2.69 -2.75 -22.15
CA ALA A 56 2.56 -3.92 -21.30
C ALA A 56 1.23 -4.67 -21.53
N PRO A 57 0.93 -5.12 -22.76
CA PRO A 57 -0.37 -5.70 -23.13
C PRO A 57 -0.71 -6.96 -22.32
N ARG A 58 0.31 -7.74 -21.92
CA ARG A 58 0.13 -8.94 -21.08
C ARG A 58 -0.44 -8.65 -19.69
N LEU A 59 -0.46 -7.39 -19.23
CA LEU A 59 -1.12 -7.02 -17.97
C LEU A 59 -2.64 -7.19 -18.07
N LEU A 60 -3.25 -6.84 -19.21
CA LEU A 60 -4.67 -7.01 -19.41
C LEU A 60 -5.05 -8.49 -19.37
N GLU A 61 -4.34 -9.33 -20.13
CA GLU A 61 -4.53 -10.79 -20.14
C GLU A 61 -4.46 -11.40 -18.73
N ARG A 62 -3.47 -10.97 -17.93
CA ARG A 62 -3.29 -11.45 -16.55
C ARG A 62 -4.43 -10.99 -15.63
N CYS A 63 -4.89 -9.75 -15.79
CA CYS A 63 -6.03 -9.23 -15.04
C CYS A 63 -7.32 -9.98 -15.37
N GLU A 64 -7.58 -10.26 -16.64
CA GLU A 64 -8.74 -11.04 -17.09
C GLU A 64 -8.69 -12.47 -16.55
N LYS A 65 -7.53 -13.13 -16.63
CA LYS A 65 -7.33 -14.47 -16.06
C LYS A 65 -7.59 -14.49 -14.55
N ALA A 66 -7.07 -13.50 -13.82
CA ALA A 66 -7.29 -13.38 -12.39
C ALA A 66 -8.77 -13.11 -12.06
N ALA A 67 -9.47 -12.29 -12.86
CA ALA A 67 -10.90 -12.05 -12.72
C ALA A 67 -11.73 -13.34 -12.94
N GLY A 68 -11.43 -14.11 -13.98
CA GLY A 68 -12.09 -15.39 -14.24
C GLY A 68 -11.84 -16.45 -13.17
N ALA A 69 -10.68 -16.43 -12.50
CA ALA A 69 -10.41 -17.31 -11.36
C ALA A 69 -11.26 -16.97 -10.13
N MET A 70 -11.68 -15.71 -9.96
CA MET A 70 -12.56 -15.29 -8.86
C MET A 70 -14.02 -15.74 -9.04
N THR A 71 -14.45 -16.02 -10.27
CA THR A 71 -15.82 -16.44 -10.61
C THR A 71 -16.02 -17.95 -10.58
N LYS A 72 -14.93 -18.73 -10.61
CA LYS A 72 -14.94 -20.20 -10.62
C LYS A 72 -15.03 -20.84 -9.22
N LYS A 73 -15.42 -20.08 -8.19
CA LYS A 73 -15.48 -20.52 -6.79
C LYS A 73 -16.91 -20.45 -6.29
#